data_AF-A0A7Y7DTC3-F1
#
_entry.id   AF-A0A7Y7DTC3-F1
#
_cell.length_a   1.000
_cell.length_b   1.000
_cell.length_c   1.000
_cell.angle_alpha   90.00
_cell.angle_beta   90.00
_cell.angle_gamma   90.00
#
_symmetry.space_group_name_H-M   'P 1'
#
loop_
_entity.id
_entity.type
_entity.pdbx_description
1 polymer ?
#
loop_
_entity_poly.entity_id
_entity_poly.type
_entity_poly.pdbx_seq_one_letter_code
_entity_poly.pdbx_strand_id
1 'polypeptide(L)' 'MKTLEISAVHFPTTDLSVYEEMGNNAIKCGDEHECLKWYSKGLAKARELKNKEKERLFSNLIITLI' A
#
# COMPACT_ATOMS: atom_id res chain seq x y z
N MET A 1 9.98 -13.42 30.19
CA MET A 1 9.81 -13.49 28.72
C MET A 1 8.41 -12.99 28.42
N LYS A 2 8.28 -11.86 27.71
CA LYS A 2 6.97 -11.30 27.35
C LYS A 2 6.59 -11.92 26.02
N THR A 3 5.63 -12.84 26.05
CA THR A 3 5.06 -13.48 24.86
C THR A 3 4.41 -12.38 24.03
N LEU A 4 4.97 -12.08 22.87
CA LEU A 4 4.35 -11.22 21.87
C LEU A 4 3.21 -12.04 21.26
N GLU A 5 2.00 -11.84 21.76
CA GLU A 5 0.80 -12.26 21.05
C GLU A 5 0.80 -11.53 19.72
N ILE A 6 1.10 -12.25 18.64
CA ILE A 6 0.86 -11.82 17.28
C ILE A 6 -0.66 -11.91 17.11
N SER A 7 -1.37 -10.97 17.72
CA SER A 7 -2.78 -10.73 17.46
C SER A 7 -2.89 -10.45 15.98
N ALA A 8 -3.50 -11.38 15.24
CA ALA A 8 -3.79 -11.28 13.82
C ALA A 8 -4.23 -9.84 13.53
N VAL A 9 -3.34 -9.08 12.88
CA VAL A 9 -3.56 -7.66 12.66
C VAL A 9 -4.72 -7.58 11.67
N HIS A 10 -5.91 -7.36 12.20
CA HIS A 10 -7.08 -7.01 11.42
C HIS A 10 -6.83 -5.58 10.96
N PHE A 11 -6.02 -5.43 9.91
CA PHE A 11 -5.87 -4.16 9.23
C PHE A 11 -7.25 -3.79 8.70
N PRO A 12 -7.83 -2.66 9.12
CA PRO A 12 -9.05 -2.18 8.51
C PRO A 12 -8.81 -2.14 7.00
N THR A 13 -9.69 -2.75 6.20
CA THR A 13 -9.54 -2.74 4.74
C THR A 13 -9.58 -1.33 4.15
N THR A 14 -9.94 -0.34 4.96
CA THR A 14 -9.85 1.10 4.72
C THR A 14 -8.47 1.70 4.90
N ASP A 15 -7.52 0.96 5.46
CA ASP A 15 -6.20 1.50 5.77
C ASP A 15 -5.33 1.56 4.51
N LEU A 16 -5.38 2.73 3.87
CA LEU A 16 -4.61 3.02 2.67
C LEU A 16 -3.09 3.00 2.93
N SER A 17 -2.64 3.13 4.19
CA SER A 17 -1.22 3.12 4.53
C SER A 17 -0.56 1.76 4.29
N VAL A 18 -1.32 0.67 4.42
CA VAL A 18 -0.80 -0.69 4.18
C VAL A 18 -0.36 -0.87 2.73
N TYR A 19 -1.14 -0.38 1.76
CA TYR A 19 -0.77 -0.48 0.35
C TYR A 19 0.48 0.34 0.01
N GLU A 20 0.64 1.48 0.68
CA GLU A 20 1.83 2.33 0.55
C GLU A 20 3.06 1.65 1.17
N GLU A 21 2.95 1.11 2.39
CA GLU A 21 4.04 0.40 3.07
C GLU A 21 4.49 -0.83 2.28
N MET A 22 3.55 -1.64 1.80
CA MET A 22 3.87 -2.86 1.04
C MET A 22 4.54 -2.53 -0.31
N GLY A 23 4.07 -1.49 -1.01
CA GLY A 23 4.72 -1.05 -2.25
C GLY A 23 6.11 -0.47 -2.00
N ASN A 24 6.28 0.34 -0.95
CA ASN A 24 7.57 0.88 -0.52
C ASN A 24 8.55 -0.23 -0.12
N ASN A 25 8.06 -1.30 0.50
CA ASN A 25 8.90 -2.45 0.86
C ASN A 25 9.32 -3.23 -0.40
N ALA A 26 8.37 -3.50 -1.31
CA ALA A 26 8.66 -4.22 -2.55
C ALA A 26 9.74 -3.52 -3.40
N ILE A 27 9.66 -2.19 -3.57
CA ILE A 27 10.70 -1.45 -4.32
C ILE A 27 12.05 -1.44 -3.61
N LYS A 28 12.09 -1.39 -2.27
CA LYS A 28 13.34 -1.53 -1.50
C LYS A 28 13.99 -2.89 -1.68
N CYS A 29 13.19 -3.94 -1.93
CA CYS A 29 13.66 -5.27 -2.27
C CYS A 29 14.01 -5.44 -3.76
N GLY A 30 13.83 -4.42 -4.59
CA GLY A 30 14.05 -4.49 -6.04
C GLY A 30 12.93 -5.20 -6.82
N ASP A 31 11.79 -5.48 -6.18
CA ASP A 31 10.63 -6.09 -6.84
C ASP A 31 9.67 -5.00 -7.33
N GLU A 32 10.01 -4.41 -8.48
CA GLU A 32 9.21 -3.36 -9.13
C GLU A 32 7.81 -3.84 -9.51
N HIS A 33 7.67 -5.12 -9.89
CA HIS A 33 6.39 -5.68 -10.30
C HIS A 33 5.44 -5.82 -9.10
N GLU A 34 5.93 -6.33 -7.97
CA GLU A 34 5.13 -6.40 -6.74
C GLU A 34 4.84 -4.99 -6.19
N CYS A 35 5.77 -4.04 -6.33
CA CYS A 35 5.57 -2.64 -6.00
C CYS A 35 4.37 -2.04 -6.77
N LEU A 36 4.35 -2.20 -8.11
CA LEU A 36 3.27 -1.74 -8.97
C LEU A 36 1.93 -2.37 -8.59
N LYS A 37 1.90 -3.65 -8.22
CA LYS A 37 0.66 -4.29 -7.75
C LYS A 37 0.14 -3.64 -6.48
N TRP A 38 1.00 -3.36 -5.50
CA TRP A 38 0.58 -2.75 -4.24
C TRP A 38 0.05 -1.33 -4.43
N TYR A 39 0.75 -0.48 -5.19
CA TYR A 39 0.27 0.86 -5.49
C TYR A 39 -1.02 0.85 -6.32
N SER A 40 -1.18 -0.08 -7.26
CA SER A 40 -2.41 -0.23 -8.04
C SER A 40 -3.61 -0.63 -7.17
N LYS A 41 -3.41 -1.56 -6.22
CA LYS A 41 -4.44 -1.93 -5.22
C LYS A 41 -4.79 -0.73 -4.34
N GLY A 42 -3.79 0.02 -3.87
CA GLY A 42 -3.98 1.24 -3.09
C GLY A 42 -4.76 2.31 -3.85
N LEU A 43 -4.47 2.52 -5.13
CA LEU A 43 -5.19 3.43 -6.01
C LEU A 43 -6.66 3.05 -6.16
N ALA A 44 -6.94 1.77 -6.41
CA ALA A 44 -8.30 1.27 -6.52
C ALA A 44 -9.09 1.49 -5.22
N LYS A 45 -8.48 1.19 -4.06
CA LYS A 45 -9.12 1.40 -2.76
C LYS A 45 -9.31 2.88 -2.42
N ALA A 46 -8.34 3.74 -2.75
CA ALA A 46 -8.47 5.18 -2.54
C ALA A 46 -9.63 5.78 -3.35
N ARG A 47 -9.85 5.30 -4.59
CA ARG A 47 -11.01 5.67 -5.42
C ARG A 47 -12.32 5.21 -4.82
N GLU A 48 -12.40 3.97 -4.33
CA GLU A 48 -13.58 3.43 -3.64
C GLU A 48 -13.97 4.28 -2.43
N LEU A 49 -12.97 4.70 -1.63
CA LEU A 49 -13.15 5.54 -0.45
C LEU A 49 -13.32 7.02 -0.77
N LYS A 50 -13.28 7.41 -2.06
CA LYS A 50 -13.27 8.81 -2.53
C LYS A 50 -12.18 9.66 -1.87
N ASN A 51 -11.07 9.04 -1.46
CA ASN A 51 -9.91 9.72 -0.88
C ASN A 51 -9.01 10.27 -1.99
N LYS A 52 -9.22 11.55 -2.34
CA LYS A 52 -8.50 12.22 -3.44
C LYS A 52 -7.01 12.43 -3.18
N GLU A 53 -6.63 12.60 -1.91
CA GLU A 53 -5.23 12.74 -1.53
C GLU A 53 -4.45 11.45 -1.84
N LYS A 54 -4.94 10.32 -1.35
CA LYS A 54 -4.31 9.02 -1.59
C LYS A 54 -4.43 8.55 -3.04
N GLU A 55 -5.52 8.89 -3.73
CA GLU A 55 -5.64 8.64 -5.17
C GLU A 55 -4.50 9.33 -5.95
N ARG A 56 -4.22 10.60 -5.63
CA ARG A 56 -3.12 11.35 -6.25
C ARG A 56 -1.76 10.75 -5.87
N LEU A 57 -1.56 10.39 -4.59
CA LEU A 57 -0.33 9.77 -4.12
C LEU A 57 0.00 8.50 -4.91
N PHE A 58 -0.93 7.53 -4.93
CA PHE A 58 -0.69 6.26 -5.64
C PHE A 58 -0.50 6.46 -7.14
N SER A 59 -1.23 7.39 -7.76
CA SER A 59 -1.04 7.71 -9.18
C SER A 59 0.37 8.23 -9.45
N ASN A 60 0.88 9.15 -8.62
CA ASN A 60 2.24 9.67 -8.76
C ASN A 60 3.31 8.58 -8.57
N LEU A 61 3.11 7.69 -7.59
CA LEU A 61 4.04 6.58 -7.31
C LEU A 61 4.10 5.61 -8.50
N ILE A 62 2.97 5.28 -9.11
CA ILE A 62 2.92 4.41 -10.30
C ILE A 62 3.62 5.08 -11.49
N ILE A 63 3.36 6.36 -11.74
CA ILE A 63 3.99 7.10 -12.85
C ILE A 63 5.51 7.16 -12.68
N THR A 64 6.03 7.24 -11.44
CA THR A 64 7.47 7.29 -11.18
C THR A 64 8.18 5.96 -11.51
N LEU A 65 7.44 4.85 -11.54
CA LEU A 65 7.97 3.51 -11.81
C LEU A 65 7.91 3.10 -13.29
N ILE A 66 7.35 3.95 -14.16
CA ILE A 66 7.21 3.72 -15.61
C ILE A 66 8.15 4.67 -16.34
#